data_AF-A0A971PB41-F1
#
_entry.id   AF-A0A971PB41-F1
#
_cell.length_a   1.000
_cell.length_b   1.000
_cell.length_c   1.000
_cell.angle_alpha   90.00
_cell.angle_beta   90.00
_cell.angle_gamma   90.00
#
_symmetry.space_group_name_H-M   'P 1'
#
loop_
_entity.id
_entity.type
_entity.pdbx_description
1 polymer ?
#
loop_
_entity_poly.entity_id
_entity_poly.type
_entity_poly.pdbx_seq_one_letter_code
_entity_poly.pdbx_strand_id
1 'polypeptide(L)'
;MAELASQIQSFFLTLVLGLITGVIFHYYQLFIRQARVGRYILYLMDLFLWLLIIALVFWAMVGINQGEVRFYVLLALLMGILLYFRVLSARFNDYLSGTASRNIRALAFGGRQLKQAGSIIKSAMRKAMPRRTPPPPPPPDPE
;
A
#
# COMPACT_ATOMS: atom_id res chain seq x y z
N MET A 1 -7.94 40.26 -8.95
CA MET A 1 -8.70 39.17 -9.60
C MET A 1 -7.84 37.94 -9.89
N ALA A 2 -6.63 38.08 -10.45
CA ALA A 2 -5.76 36.94 -10.78
C ALA A 2 -5.33 36.09 -9.57
N GLU A 3 -5.02 36.70 -8.42
CA GLU A 3 -4.63 35.94 -7.22
C GLU A 3 -5.76 35.13 -6.57
N LEU A 4 -6.99 35.66 -6.58
CA LEU A 4 -8.15 34.93 -6.07
C LEU A 4 -8.44 33.70 -6.94
N ALA A 5 -8.33 33.85 -8.26
CA ALA A 5 -8.51 32.75 -9.19
C ALA A 5 -7.47 31.64 -9.00
N SER A 6 -6.19 31.98 -8.78
CA SER A 6 -5.15 30.98 -8.53
C SER A 6 -5.34 30.26 -7.20
N GLN A 7 -5.75 30.96 -6.14
CA GLN A 7 -6.06 30.33 -4.84
C GLN A 7 -7.23 29.35 -4.94
N ILE A 8 -8.31 29.73 -5.65
CA ILE A 8 -9.46 28.85 -5.88
C ILE A 8 -9.04 27.63 -6.70
N GLN A 9 -8.26 27.81 -7.76
CA GLN A 9 -7.75 26.72 -8.57
C GLN A 9 -6.90 25.73 -7.74
N SER A 10 -5.95 26.23 -6.94
CA SER A 10 -5.15 25.37 -6.07
C SER A 10 -6.01 24.62 -5.05
N PHE A 11 -7.03 25.27 -4.49
CA PHE A 11 -7.99 24.62 -3.59
C PHE A 11 -8.72 23.46 -4.27
N PHE A 12 -9.31 23.70 -5.45
CA PHE A 12 -10.04 22.65 -6.20
C PHE A 12 -9.14 21.50 -6.62
N LEU A 13 -7.92 21.77 -7.12
CA LEU A 13 -6.97 20.72 -7.49
C LEU A 13 -6.56 19.88 -6.27
N THR A 14 -6.37 20.51 -5.12
CA THR A 14 -6.06 19.81 -3.87
C THR A 14 -7.24 18.96 -3.38
N LEU A 15 -8.48 19.45 -3.55
CA LEU A 15 -9.68 18.69 -3.24
C LEU A 15 -9.79 17.43 -4.12
N VAL A 16 -9.52 17.57 -5.42
CA VAL A 16 -9.45 16.43 -6.37
C VAL A 16 -8.34 15.46 -5.97
N LEU A 17 -7.17 15.95 -5.56
CA LEU A 17 -6.09 15.12 -5.05
C LEU A 17 -6.54 14.32 -3.81
N GLY A 18 -7.27 14.95 -2.88
CA GLY A 18 -7.86 14.27 -1.73
C GLY A 18 -8.85 13.18 -2.11
N LEU A 19 -9.68 13.40 -3.14
CA LEU A 19 -10.56 12.38 -3.70
C LEU A 19 -9.77 11.20 -4.27
N ILE A 20 -8.71 11.46 -5.04
CA ILE A 20 -7.82 10.43 -5.62
C ILE A 20 -7.17 9.61 -4.50
N THR A 21 -6.63 10.26 -3.47
CA THR A 21 -6.06 9.59 -2.29
C THR A 21 -7.11 8.71 -1.60
N GLY A 22 -8.34 9.19 -1.45
CA GLY A 22 -9.46 8.41 -0.90
C GLY A 22 -9.76 7.14 -1.70
N VAL A 23 -9.76 7.22 -3.03
CA VAL A 23 -9.92 6.06 -3.93
C VAL A 23 -8.81 5.04 -3.73
N ILE A 24 -7.55 5.49 -3.69
CA ILE A 24 -6.38 4.61 -3.50
C ILE A 24 -6.49 3.88 -2.16
N PHE A 25 -6.82 4.61 -1.09
CA PHE A 25 -6.98 4.03 0.25
C PHE A 25 -8.11 3.00 0.31
N HIS A 26 -9.24 3.26 -0.31
CA HIS A 26 -10.36 2.33 -0.31
C HIS A 26 -10.04 1.07 -1.11
N TYR A 27 -9.41 1.19 -2.28
CA TYR A 27 -8.95 0.05 -3.05
C TYR A 27 -7.94 -0.79 -2.25
N TYR A 28 -6.99 -0.14 -1.58
CA TYR A 28 -6.03 -0.79 -0.71
C TYR A 28 -6.70 -1.55 0.44
N GLN A 29 -7.64 -0.92 1.14
CA GLN A 29 -8.35 -1.55 2.26
C GLN A 29 -9.18 -2.75 1.77
N LEU A 30 -9.80 -2.64 0.60
CA LEU A 30 -10.53 -3.73 -0.03
C LEU A 30 -9.59 -4.89 -0.38
N PHE A 31 -8.43 -4.58 -0.96
CA PHE A 31 -7.40 -5.56 -1.29
C PHE A 31 -6.93 -6.33 -0.04
N ILE A 32 -6.63 -5.63 1.06
CA ILE A 32 -6.21 -6.27 2.31
C ILE A 32 -7.30 -7.17 2.89
N ARG A 33 -8.54 -6.68 2.95
CA ARG A 33 -9.68 -7.44 3.48
C ARG A 33 -9.89 -8.74 2.70
N GLN A 34 -9.71 -8.70 1.38
CA GLN A 34 -9.87 -9.87 0.51
C GLN A 34 -8.68 -10.83 0.55
N ALA A 35 -7.46 -10.31 0.61
CA ALA A 35 -6.24 -11.11 0.47
C ALA A 35 -5.86 -11.90 1.74
N ARG A 36 -6.55 -11.70 2.88
CA ARG A 36 -6.27 -12.35 4.18
C ARG A 36 -4.77 -12.32 4.53
N VAL A 37 -4.18 -11.15 4.33
CA VAL A 37 -2.73 -10.93 4.43
C VAL A 37 -2.26 -11.19 5.86
N GLY A 38 -1.17 -11.95 6.03
CA GLY A 38 -0.56 -12.16 7.35
C GLY A 38 0.07 -10.88 7.91
N ARG A 39 0.18 -10.76 9.25
CA ARG A 39 0.53 -9.48 9.92
C ARG A 39 1.78 -8.78 9.38
N TYR A 40 2.83 -9.54 9.05
CA TYR A 40 4.10 -8.97 8.58
C TYR A 40 3.99 -8.36 7.18
N ILE A 41 3.22 -9.00 6.30
CA ILE A 41 3.02 -8.52 4.93
C ILE A 41 2.07 -7.32 4.95
N LEU A 42 1.11 -7.30 5.88
CA LEU A 42 0.27 -6.13 6.12
C LEU A 42 1.11 -4.91 6.50
N TYR A 43 2.06 -5.04 7.43
CA TYR A 43 2.95 -3.92 7.78
C TYR A 43 3.80 -3.44 6.60
N LEU A 44 4.32 -4.38 5.79
CA LEU A 44 5.09 -4.01 4.60
C LEU A 44 4.23 -3.29 3.56
N MET A 45 3.00 -3.75 3.34
CA MET A 45 2.07 -3.10 2.43
C MET A 45 1.64 -1.74 2.93
N ASP A 46 1.43 -1.57 4.25
CA ASP A 46 1.11 -0.28 4.85
C ASP A 46 2.28 0.68 4.62
N LEU A 47 3.51 0.25 4.85
CA LEU A 47 4.69 1.07 4.59
C LEU A 47 4.76 1.53 3.13
N PHE A 48 4.54 0.63 2.18
CA PHE A 48 4.54 0.97 0.76
C PHE A 48 3.41 1.93 0.39
N LEU A 49 2.20 1.73 0.92
CA LEU A 49 1.08 2.63 0.69
C LEU A 49 1.39 4.03 1.25
N TRP A 50 1.90 4.10 2.48
CA TRP A 50 2.24 5.37 3.11
C TRP A 50 3.28 6.13 2.30
N LEU A 51 4.35 5.47 1.86
CA LEU A 51 5.36 6.08 0.99
C LEU A 51 4.76 6.56 -0.34
N LEU A 52 3.89 5.75 -0.96
CA LEU A 52 3.21 6.11 -2.21
C LEU A 52 2.31 7.33 -2.03
N ILE A 53 1.50 7.37 -0.97
CA ILE A 53 0.60 8.50 -0.69
C ILE A 53 1.38 9.77 -0.39
N ILE A 54 2.43 9.68 0.43
CA ILE A 54 3.29 10.84 0.73
C ILE A 54 3.92 11.37 -0.56
N ALA A 55 4.52 10.49 -1.38
CA ALA A 55 5.14 10.87 -2.64
C ALA A 55 4.14 11.48 -3.63
N LEU A 56 2.95 10.87 -3.78
CA LEU A 56 1.88 11.37 -4.64
C LEU A 56 1.41 12.76 -4.19
N VAL A 57 1.11 12.91 -2.90
CA VAL A 57 0.61 14.17 -2.35
C VAL A 57 1.67 15.24 -2.50
N PHE A 58 2.93 14.95 -2.15
CA PHE A 58 4.03 15.89 -2.25
C PHE A 58 4.28 16.33 -3.70
N TRP A 59 4.34 15.38 -4.64
CA TRP A 59 4.54 15.67 -6.06
C TRP A 59 3.42 16.56 -6.62
N ALA A 60 2.16 16.23 -6.30
CA ALA A 60 1.02 17.05 -6.69
C ALA A 60 1.07 18.44 -6.04
N MET A 61 1.50 18.54 -4.78
CA MET A 61 1.64 19.81 -4.08
C MET A 61 2.66 20.72 -4.77
N VAL A 62 3.84 20.20 -5.11
CA VAL A 62 4.85 20.95 -5.88
C VAL A 62 4.25 21.48 -7.19
N GLY A 63 3.45 20.67 -7.90
CA GLY A 63 2.79 21.11 -9.14
C GLY A 63 1.65 22.12 -8.95
N ILE A 64 0.90 22.05 -7.84
CA ILE A 64 -0.31 22.87 -7.61
C ILE A 64 0.02 24.22 -6.96
N ASN A 65 0.98 24.24 -6.05
CA ASN A 65 1.26 25.40 -5.20
C ASN A 65 2.75 25.59 -4.88
N GLN A 66 3.65 25.02 -5.68
CA GLN A 66 5.11 25.08 -5.47
C GLN A 66 5.56 24.42 -4.16
N GLY A 67 4.74 23.54 -3.57
CA GLY A 67 5.07 22.84 -2.33
C GLY A 67 4.85 23.68 -1.08
N GLU A 68 4.21 24.85 -1.19
CA GLU A 68 3.88 25.67 -0.03
C GLU A 68 2.79 25.01 0.83
N VAL A 69 3.13 24.65 2.07
CA VAL A 69 2.20 24.04 3.01
C VAL A 69 1.30 25.10 3.64
N ARG A 70 0.21 25.41 2.93
CA ARG A 70 -0.84 26.34 3.39
C ARG A 70 -1.97 25.58 4.08
N PHE A 71 -2.53 26.12 5.16
CA PHE A 71 -3.53 25.44 5.99
C PHE A 71 -4.77 24.98 5.21
N TYR A 72 -5.26 25.81 4.28
CA TYR A 72 -6.43 25.48 3.46
C TYR A 72 -6.20 24.31 2.48
N VAL A 73 -4.94 24.02 2.12
CA VAL A 73 -4.57 22.88 1.26
C VAL A 73 -4.74 21.58 2.04
N LEU A 74 -4.28 21.54 3.30
CA LEU A 74 -4.52 20.40 4.19
C LEU A 74 -6.01 20.18 4.44
N LEU A 75 -6.77 21.26 4.62
CA LEU A 75 -8.23 21.23 4.75
C LEU A 75 -8.92 20.69 3.50
N ALA A 76 -8.51 21.11 2.31
CA ALA A 76 -9.05 20.62 1.04
C ALA A 76 -8.75 19.14 0.82
N LEU A 77 -7.53 18.69 1.15
CA LEU A 77 -7.13 17.29 1.08
C LEU A 77 -7.99 16.43 2.03
N LEU A 78 -8.11 16.87 3.29
CA LEU A 78 -8.92 16.19 4.30
C LEU A 78 -10.40 16.15 3.90
N MET A 79 -10.94 17.27 3.43
CA MET A 79 -12.32 17.33 2.93
C MET A 79 -12.54 16.42 1.73
N GLY A 80 -11.61 16.36 0.77
CA GLY A 80 -11.69 15.46 -0.37
C GLY A 80 -11.76 13.99 0.07
N ILE A 81 -10.88 13.59 0.99
CA ILE A 81 -10.89 12.23 1.57
C ILE A 81 -12.21 11.95 2.29
N LEU A 82 -12.68 12.86 3.14
CA LEU A 82 -13.94 12.71 3.86
C LEU A 82 -15.15 12.66 2.92
N LEU A 83 -15.19 13.51 1.89
CA LEU A 83 -16.25 13.53 0.88
C LEU A 83 -16.32 12.20 0.13
N TYR A 84 -15.16 11.66 -0.24
CA TYR A 84 -15.08 10.32 -0.83
C TYR A 84 -15.71 9.27 0.09
N PHE A 85 -15.26 9.20 1.35
CA PHE A 85 -15.77 8.21 2.29
C PHE A 85 -17.24 8.40 2.67
N ARG A 86 -17.75 9.64 2.64
CA ARG A 86 -19.14 9.92 3.02
C ARG A 86 -20.15 9.72 1.89
N VAL A 87 -19.77 10.06 0.65
CA VAL A 87 -20.69 10.10 -0.49
C VAL A 87 -20.46 8.95 -1.47
N LEU A 88 -19.19 8.60 -1.73
CA LEU A 88 -18.81 7.62 -2.74
C LEU A 88 -18.63 6.21 -2.17
N SER A 89 -18.33 6.06 -0.87
CA SER A 89 -18.14 4.73 -0.28
C SER A 89 -19.42 3.87 -0.33
N ALA A 90 -20.60 4.47 -0.11
CA ALA A 90 -21.88 3.78 -0.17
C ALA A 90 -22.17 3.25 -1.57
N ARG A 91 -22.03 4.10 -2.61
CA ARG A 91 -22.20 3.68 -4.02
C ARG A 91 -21.20 2.62 -4.44
N PHE A 92 -19.97 2.69 -3.94
CA PHE A 92 -18.93 1.70 -4.27
C PHE A 92 -19.19 0.34 -3.60
N ASN A 93 -19.77 0.34 -2.39
CA ASN A 93 -20.20 -0.89 -1.71
C ASN A 93 -21.37 -1.57 -2.42
N ASP A 94 -22.33 -0.79 -2.94
CA ASP A 94 -23.46 -1.31 -3.72
C ASP A 94 -23.02 -1.91 -5.07
N TYR A 95 -21.97 -1.36 -5.71
CA TYR A 95 -21.33 -1.98 -6.87
C TYR A 95 -20.68 -3.34 -6.56
N LEU A 96 -20.27 -3.54 -5.30
CA LEU A 96 -19.56 -4.75 -4.88
C LEU A 96 -20.49 -5.85 -4.39
N SER A 97 -21.68 -5.52 -3.88
CA SER A 97 -22.68 -6.50 -3.42
C SER A 97 -23.25 -7.35 -4.57
N GLY A 98 -23.29 -6.81 -5.80
CA GLY A 98 -23.61 -7.57 -7.01
C GLY A 98 -22.51 -8.53 -7.49
N THR A 99 -21.27 -8.36 -7.01
CA THR A 99 -20.08 -9.17 -7.40
C THR A 99 -19.65 -10.12 -6.28
N ALA A 100 -20.56 -10.42 -5.34
CA ALA A 100 -20.34 -11.34 -4.22
C ALA A 100 -19.91 -12.77 -4.63
N SER A 101 -19.89 -13.11 -5.93
CA SER A 101 -19.62 -14.48 -6.42
C SER A 101 -18.46 -14.63 -7.43
N ARG A 102 -17.75 -13.57 -7.87
CA ARG A 102 -16.68 -13.70 -8.89
C ARG A 102 -15.25 -13.40 -8.43
N ASN A 103 -15.04 -12.79 -7.26
CA ASN A 103 -13.70 -12.43 -6.76
C ASN A 103 -12.86 -13.63 -6.26
N ILE A 104 -13.48 -14.81 -6.10
CA ILE A 104 -12.85 -16.06 -5.59
C ILE A 104 -11.72 -16.59 -6.49
N ARG A 105 -11.65 -16.21 -7.77
CA ARG A 105 -10.63 -16.72 -8.72
C ARG A 105 -9.39 -15.84 -8.90
N ALA A 106 -9.49 -14.51 -8.73
CA ALA A 106 -8.31 -13.63 -8.66
C ALA A 106 -7.50 -13.87 -7.36
N LEU A 107 -8.20 -14.25 -6.30
CA LEU A 107 -7.71 -14.74 -5.00
C LEU A 107 -6.66 -15.87 -5.10
N ALA A 108 -6.67 -16.68 -6.18
CA ALA A 108 -5.72 -17.77 -6.39
C ALA A 108 -4.39 -17.34 -7.05
N PHE A 109 -4.29 -16.13 -7.58
CA PHE A 109 -3.09 -15.64 -8.27
C PHE A 109 -2.13 -14.92 -7.32
N GLY A 110 -2.66 -14.02 -6.47
CA GLY A 110 -1.87 -13.36 -5.42
C GLY A 110 -1.31 -14.33 -4.37
N GLY A 111 -2.06 -15.38 -4.02
CA GLY A 111 -1.61 -16.41 -3.07
C GLY A 111 -0.43 -17.26 -3.59
N ARG A 112 -0.24 -17.37 -4.90
CA ARG A 112 0.90 -18.08 -5.51
C ARG A 112 2.18 -17.24 -5.48
N GLN A 113 2.08 -15.94 -5.74
CA GLN A 113 3.22 -15.02 -5.73
C GLN A 113 3.87 -14.93 -4.34
N LEU A 114 3.07 -14.88 -3.27
CA LEU A 114 3.57 -14.89 -1.88
C LEU A 114 4.30 -16.19 -1.52
N LYS A 115 3.75 -17.36 -1.90
CA LYS A 115 4.39 -18.66 -1.64
C LYS A 115 5.72 -18.79 -2.40
N GLN A 116 5.77 -18.29 -3.63
CA GLN A 116 6.97 -18.38 -4.47
C GLN A 116 8.10 -17.51 -3.92
N ALA A 117 7.81 -16.27 -3.51
CA ALA A 117 8.77 -15.38 -2.85
C ALA A 117 9.31 -15.97 -1.53
N GLY A 118 8.45 -16.57 -0.71
CA GLY A 118 8.87 -17.24 0.52
C GLY A 118 9.76 -18.47 0.27
N SER A 119 9.57 -19.19 -0.84
CA SER A 119 10.38 -20.36 -1.19
C SER A 119 11.81 -19.99 -1.61
N ILE A 120 11.97 -18.84 -2.27
CA ILE A 120 13.26 -18.30 -2.70
C ILE A 120 14.09 -17.87 -1.48
N ILE A 121 13.47 -17.20 -0.51
CA ILE A 121 14.14 -16.79 0.73
C ILE A 121 14.56 -18.04 1.53
N LYS A 122 13.67 -19.03 1.66
CA LYS A 122 13.97 -20.27 2.39
C LYS A 122 15.09 -21.09 1.73
N SER A 123 15.13 -21.14 0.39
CA SER A 123 16.18 -21.87 -0.34
C SER A 123 17.52 -21.13 -0.31
N ALA A 124 17.52 -19.80 -0.36
CA ALA A 124 18.70 -18.96 -0.16
C ALA A 124 19.29 -19.14 1.25
N MET A 125 18.46 -19.10 2.30
CA MET A 125 18.88 -19.34 3.67
C MET A 125 19.46 -20.76 3.86
N ARG A 126 18.82 -21.78 3.29
CA ARG A 126 19.31 -23.18 3.40
C ARG A 126 20.66 -23.37 2.70
N LYS A 127 20.93 -22.61 1.63
CA LYS A 127 22.19 -22.68 0.88
C LYS A 127 23.32 -21.89 1.56
N ALA A 128 22.98 -20.82 2.29
CA ALA A 128 23.93 -20.01 3.05
C ALA A 128 24.32 -20.62 4.40
N MET A 129 23.62 -21.67 4.87
CA MET A 129 23.93 -22.33 6.14
C MET A 129 25.10 -23.33 5.96
N PRO A 130 26.26 -23.10 6.60
CA PRO A 130 27.39 -24.00 6.47
C PRO A 130 27.01 -25.38 7.04
N ARG A 131 27.28 -26.44 6.25
CA ARG A 131 27.13 -27.81 6.72
C ARG A 131 28.09 -28.00 7.90
N ARG A 132 27.56 -28.33 9.09
CA ARG A 132 28.39 -28.77 10.21
C ARG A 132 29.13 -30.04 9.76
N THR A 133 30.44 -29.94 9.58
CA THR A 133 31.29 -31.12 9.40
C THR A 133 31.34 -31.88 10.73
N PRO A 134 31.21 -33.22 10.72
CA PRO A 134 31.43 -34.01 11.93
C PRO A 134 32.83 -33.72 12.51
N PRO A 135 33.00 -33.73 13.84
CA PRO A 135 34.33 -33.63 14.43
C PRO A 135 35.22 -34.80 13.93
N PRO A 136 36.54 -34.59 13.78
CA PRO A 136 37.46 -35.65 13.36
C PRO A 136 37.41 -36.82 14.37
N PRO A 137 37.59 -38.07 13.90
CA PRO A 137 37.64 -39.22 14.79
C PRO A 137 38.78 -39.04 15.82
N PRO A 138 38.58 -39.53 17.06
CA PRO A 138 39.62 -39.45 18.08
C PRO A 138 40.90 -40.16 17.61
N PRO A 139 42.09 -39.67 18.02
CA PRO A 139 43.36 -40.32 17.69
C PRO A 139 43.34 -41.80 18.11
N PRO A 140 44.00 -42.69 17.36
CA PRO A 140 44.21 -44.07 17.81
C PRO A 140 44.91 -44.05 19.18
N ASP A 141 44.46 -44.92 20.09
CA ASP A 141 45.10 -45.07 21.39
C ASP A 141 46.58 -45.49 21.18
N PRO A 142 47.53 -44.90 21.93
CA PRO A 142 48.94 -45.29 21.83
C PRO A 142 49.11 -46.75 22.28
N GLU A 143 49.76 -47.56 21.44
CA GLU A 143 50.15 -48.96 21.73
C GLU A 143 51.11 -49.07 22.93
#